data_AF-A0A643KJ25-F1
#
_entry.id   AF-A0A643KJ25-F1
#
_cell.length_a   1.000
_cell.length_b   1.000
_cell.length_c   1.000
_cell.angle_alpha   90.00
_cell.angle_beta   90.00
_cell.angle_gamma   90.00
#
_symmetry.space_group_name_H-M   'P 1'
#
loop_
_entity.id
_entity.type
_entity.pdbx_description
1 polymer ?
#
loop_
_entity_poly.entity_id
_entity_poly.type
_entity_poly.pdbx_seq_one_letter_code
_entity_poly.pdbx_strand_id
1 'polypeptide(L)'
;MSRFRLVATALLVALCAGFYSCGGDNDETPLNNDDNSNISNENGNSVIVGTTAMVQLKKVGALSTLISDNVKFNITDLRIMGDINGDDIALIREMAGADVKGNETNGKLANLNLSNANLVNGGIYYTGITQEVSSSNELWQYMFYKCGSLTSIVLPNNIAHIGAFALSYSGITSFTIPNNIQTIGNEAFKNCTKLESIVIGNSIVSAAENMLDGCINLKKIRMLSDNSTYTIEGKIFQNGMLFNESKSELIRCCYLGSSNYIVPNGVKKVGDYAFTGCNQLESITFSDDVIMVGKYAFQNCIYNHRTTKTNQKYPSVNL
;
A
#
# COMPACT_ATOMS: atom_id res chain seq x y z
N MET A 1 23.11 -12.55 7.70
CA MET A 1 23.14 -12.42 6.23
C MET A 1 21.76 -12.29 5.56
N SER A 2 20.63 -12.11 6.26
CA SER A 2 19.30 -12.07 5.61
C SER A 2 18.30 -11.05 6.18
N ARG A 3 18.80 -9.92 6.70
CA ARG A 3 17.94 -8.88 7.31
C ARG A 3 17.79 -7.63 6.43
N PHE A 4 18.51 -7.58 5.32
CA PHE A 4 19.04 -6.33 4.77
C PHE A 4 18.86 -6.14 3.26
N ARG A 5 18.29 -7.12 2.55
CA ARG A 5 17.94 -6.85 1.16
C ARG A 5 16.68 -5.99 1.13
N LEU A 6 15.64 -6.23 1.91
CA LEU A 6 14.35 -5.93 1.33
C LEU A 6 13.65 -4.57 1.46
N VAL A 7 13.83 -3.76 2.49
CA VAL A 7 13.23 -2.41 2.37
C VAL A 7 13.94 -1.64 1.24
N ALA A 8 15.24 -1.90 1.05
CA ALA A 8 16.01 -1.42 -0.09
C ALA A 8 15.77 -2.21 -1.40
N THR A 9 15.41 -3.50 -1.38
CA THR A 9 15.25 -4.37 -2.59
C THR A 9 13.80 -4.40 -3.07
N ALA A 10 12.79 -4.24 -2.22
CA ALA A 10 11.43 -3.89 -2.65
C ALA A 10 11.40 -2.48 -3.26
N LEU A 11 12.23 -1.53 -2.75
CA LEU A 11 12.47 -0.26 -3.43
C LEU A 11 13.40 -0.38 -4.66
N LEU A 12 14.45 -1.21 -4.67
CA LEU A 12 15.39 -1.33 -5.82
C LEU A 12 14.85 -2.18 -6.97
N VAL A 13 14.01 -3.18 -6.70
CA VAL A 13 13.38 -4.03 -7.73
C VAL A 13 12.18 -3.32 -8.34
N ALA A 14 11.44 -2.52 -7.57
CA ALA A 14 10.35 -1.69 -8.10
C ALA A 14 10.82 -0.46 -8.89
N LEU A 15 12.11 -0.10 -8.84
CA LEU A 15 12.69 1.05 -9.55
C LEU A 15 13.34 0.70 -10.91
N CYS A 16 13.18 -0.53 -11.42
CA CYS A 16 13.76 -0.96 -12.70
C CYS A 16 12.76 -1.52 -13.74
N ALA A 17 11.45 -1.41 -13.55
CA ALA A 17 10.45 -1.80 -14.56
C ALA A 17 9.86 -0.57 -15.26
N GLY A 18 10.34 -0.27 -16.48
CA GLY A 18 9.92 0.87 -17.29
C GLY A 18 8.78 0.56 -18.27
N PHE A 19 7.71 1.37 -18.16
CA PHE A 19 6.83 2.01 -19.16
C PHE A 19 6.25 1.27 -20.39
N TYR A 20 4.92 1.28 -20.54
CA TYR A 20 4.13 1.99 -21.59
C TYR A 20 2.63 2.12 -21.19
N SER A 21 1.91 3.08 -21.80
CA SER A 21 0.66 3.70 -21.33
C SER A 21 -0.67 3.16 -21.90
N CYS A 22 -1.70 3.32 -21.05
CA CYS A 22 -3.17 3.49 -21.18
C CYS A 22 -3.90 3.54 -22.54
N GLY A 23 -5.14 3.04 -22.52
CA GLY A 23 -6.25 3.50 -23.38
C GLY A 23 -7.56 2.72 -23.19
N GLY A 24 -8.64 3.44 -22.85
CA GLY A 24 -10.02 3.12 -23.25
C GLY A 24 -11.01 2.69 -22.17
N ASP A 25 -11.75 3.65 -21.63
CA ASP A 25 -13.02 3.44 -20.92
C ASP A 25 -14.10 2.90 -21.87
N ASN A 26 -14.99 2.05 -21.36
CA ASN A 26 -16.34 1.92 -21.88
C ASN A 26 -17.32 1.79 -20.71
N ASP A 27 -18.24 2.75 -20.70
CA ASP A 27 -19.47 2.81 -19.92
C ASP A 27 -20.27 1.52 -20.05
N GLU A 28 -20.74 0.97 -18.93
CA GLU A 28 -22.04 0.32 -18.90
C GLU A 28 -22.86 0.82 -17.71
N THR A 29 -24.06 1.28 -18.07
CA THR A 29 -25.10 1.86 -17.24
C THR A 29 -25.60 0.91 -16.14
N PRO A 30 -26.00 1.40 -14.94
CA PRO A 30 -26.58 0.54 -13.93
C PRO A 30 -28.03 0.18 -14.30
N LEU A 31 -28.32 -1.12 -14.27
CA LEU A 31 -29.69 -1.63 -14.27
C LEU A 31 -30.35 -1.28 -12.93
N ASN A 32 -31.43 -0.49 -12.99
CA ASN A 32 -32.37 -0.29 -11.89
C ASN A 32 -33.01 -1.61 -11.50
N ASN A 33 -32.76 -2.07 -10.28
CA ASN A 33 -33.67 -2.93 -9.54
C ASN A 33 -33.88 -2.29 -8.16
N ASP A 34 -35.15 -2.07 -7.81
CA ASP A 34 -35.62 -1.45 -6.56
C ASP A 34 -35.39 -2.36 -5.33
N ASP A 35 -34.15 -2.82 -5.08
CA ASP A 35 -33.79 -3.58 -3.87
C ASP A 35 -33.34 -2.65 -2.74
N ASN A 36 -34.11 -1.58 -2.51
CA ASN A 36 -33.96 -0.79 -1.31
C ASN A 36 -34.44 -1.62 -0.12
N SER A 37 -33.51 -2.11 0.69
CA SER A 37 -33.82 -2.89 1.88
C SER A 37 -33.18 -2.27 3.11
N ASN A 38 -33.99 -2.11 4.15
CA ASN A 38 -33.57 -1.60 5.45
C ASN A 38 -33.84 -2.68 6.49
N ILE A 39 -32.79 -3.19 7.12
CA ILE A 39 -32.91 -4.17 8.21
C ILE A 39 -32.49 -3.46 9.49
N SER A 40 -33.27 -3.63 10.56
CA SER A 40 -32.90 -3.21 11.90
C SER A 40 -33.33 -4.29 12.88
N ASN A 41 -32.37 -4.80 13.65
CA ASN A 41 -32.60 -5.83 14.66
C ASN A 41 -31.69 -5.57 15.88
N GLU A 42 -31.67 -6.49 16.84
CA GLU A 42 -30.82 -6.39 18.03
C GLU A 42 -29.31 -6.35 17.71
N ASN A 43 -28.90 -6.90 16.57
CA ASN A 43 -27.51 -6.99 16.15
C ASN A 43 -27.02 -5.71 15.45
N GLY A 44 -27.92 -4.80 15.04
CA GLY A 44 -27.55 -3.57 14.36
C GLY A 44 -28.58 -3.12 13.34
N ASN A 45 -28.13 -2.34 12.36
CA ASN A 45 -28.93 -1.98 11.20
C ASN A 45 -28.11 -1.97 9.91
N SER A 46 -28.80 -2.16 8.80
CA SER A 46 -28.27 -2.00 7.46
C SER A 46 -29.24 -1.20 6.59
N VAL A 47 -28.65 -0.42 5.69
CA VAL A 47 -29.34 0.33 4.64
C VAL A 47 -28.68 -0.07 3.33
N ILE A 48 -29.43 -0.73 2.46
CA ILE A 48 -29.00 -1.13 1.12
C ILE A 48 -29.77 -0.29 0.12
N VAL A 49 -29.05 0.43 -0.73
CA VAL A 49 -29.60 1.26 -1.81
C VAL A 49 -28.87 0.91 -3.10
N GLY A 50 -29.58 0.29 -4.04
CA GLY A 50 -28.96 -0.31 -5.22
C GLY A 50 -27.89 -1.35 -4.83
N THR A 51 -26.65 -1.15 -5.26
CA THR A 51 -25.51 -2.04 -4.94
C THR A 51 -24.66 -1.55 -3.76
N THR A 52 -25.09 -0.48 -3.08
CA THR A 52 -24.38 0.08 -1.92
C THR A 52 -25.03 -0.35 -0.61
N ALA A 53 -24.24 -0.85 0.33
CA ALA A 53 -24.65 -1.23 1.67
C ALA A 53 -23.90 -0.43 2.74
N MET A 54 -24.65 0.17 3.66
CA MET A 54 -24.12 0.77 4.89
C MET A 54 -24.62 -0.04 6.08
N VAL A 55 -23.71 -0.49 6.94
CA VAL A 55 -24.02 -1.34 8.10
C VAL A 55 -23.45 -0.74 9.38
N GLN A 56 -24.30 -0.58 10.40
CA GLN A 56 -23.88 -0.35 11.78
C GLN A 56 -24.10 -1.63 12.58
N LEU A 57 -23.01 -2.31 12.93
CA LEU A 57 -23.04 -3.45 13.84
C LEU A 57 -23.09 -2.96 15.29
N LYS A 58 -23.98 -3.59 16.07
CA LYS A 58 -24.05 -3.51 17.53
C LYS A 58 -23.57 -4.81 18.19
N LYS A 59 -23.61 -5.93 17.46
CA LYS A 59 -23.10 -7.23 17.90
C LYS A 59 -22.07 -7.73 16.90
N VAL A 60 -20.87 -8.03 17.40
CA VAL A 60 -19.77 -8.61 16.61
C VAL A 60 -20.15 -10.00 16.09
N GLY A 61 -19.69 -10.38 14.90
CA GLY A 61 -19.94 -11.67 14.26
C GLY A 61 -21.36 -11.82 13.67
N ALA A 62 -22.13 -10.74 13.62
CA ALA A 62 -23.54 -10.76 13.25
C ALA A 62 -23.86 -10.09 11.89
N LEU A 63 -22.85 -9.79 11.07
CA LEU A 63 -23.05 -9.15 9.76
C LEU A 63 -24.01 -9.93 8.85
N SER A 64 -23.99 -11.26 8.90
CA SER A 64 -24.89 -12.14 8.13
C SER A 64 -26.37 -11.98 8.50
N THR A 65 -26.67 -11.40 9.66
CA THR A 65 -28.05 -11.09 10.06
C THR A 65 -28.55 -9.75 9.50
N LEU A 66 -27.65 -8.94 8.93
CA LEU A 66 -27.92 -7.61 8.37
C LEU A 66 -27.71 -7.56 6.85
N ILE A 67 -27.07 -8.57 6.25
CA ILE A 67 -26.94 -8.75 4.81
C ILE A 67 -27.35 -10.19 4.49
N SER A 68 -28.50 -10.36 3.83
CA SER A 68 -29.07 -11.66 3.49
C SER A 68 -28.45 -12.28 2.23
N ASP A 69 -28.54 -13.62 2.13
CA ASP A 69 -27.96 -14.40 1.02
C ASP A 69 -28.47 -14.00 -0.38
N ASN A 70 -29.70 -13.49 -0.47
CA ASN A 70 -30.30 -13.05 -1.74
C ASN A 70 -29.72 -11.72 -2.27
N VAL A 71 -29.09 -10.90 -1.42
CA VAL A 71 -28.54 -9.59 -1.83
C VAL A 71 -27.01 -9.53 -1.79
N LYS A 72 -26.36 -10.40 -0.99
CA LYS A 72 -24.91 -10.28 -0.69
C LYS A 72 -24.02 -10.22 -1.92
N PHE A 73 -24.34 -10.95 -2.99
CA PHE A 73 -23.52 -10.98 -4.22
C PHE A 73 -23.80 -9.84 -5.20
N ASN A 74 -24.83 -9.02 -4.96
CA ASN A 74 -25.11 -7.82 -5.76
C ASN A 74 -24.45 -6.55 -5.19
N ILE A 75 -24.00 -6.59 -3.93
CA ILE A 75 -23.35 -5.44 -3.28
C ILE A 75 -21.95 -5.24 -3.87
N THR A 76 -21.69 -4.04 -4.39
CA THR A 76 -20.39 -3.59 -4.92
C THR A 76 -19.66 -2.66 -3.95
N ASP A 77 -20.40 -2.00 -3.06
CA ASP A 77 -19.88 -0.98 -2.14
C ASP A 77 -20.39 -1.27 -0.72
N LEU A 78 -19.47 -1.57 0.21
CA LEU A 78 -19.82 -1.91 1.59
C LEU A 78 -19.08 -0.99 2.56
N ARG A 79 -19.82 -0.29 3.41
CA ARG A 79 -19.29 0.45 4.56
C ARG A 79 -19.78 -0.17 5.85
N ILE A 80 -18.84 -0.48 6.76
CA ILE A 80 -19.15 -1.08 8.06
C ILE A 80 -18.68 -0.15 9.19
N MET A 81 -19.53 -0.04 10.20
CA MET A 81 -19.28 0.68 11.44
C MET A 81 -19.50 -0.26 12.62
N GLY A 82 -18.62 -0.22 13.61
CA GLY A 82 -18.65 -1.10 14.79
C GLY A 82 -17.64 -2.25 14.74
N ASP A 83 -17.70 -3.12 15.74
CA ASP A 83 -16.73 -4.19 15.92
C ASP A 83 -17.03 -5.37 14.99
N ILE A 84 -15.99 -5.88 14.32
CA ILE A 84 -16.05 -7.05 13.43
C ILE A 84 -14.96 -8.06 13.76
N ASN A 85 -15.23 -9.33 13.46
CA ASN A 85 -14.31 -10.43 13.73
C ASN A 85 -14.28 -11.45 12.57
N GLY A 86 -13.70 -12.64 12.79
CA GLY A 86 -13.56 -13.68 11.77
C GLY A 86 -14.87 -14.07 11.07
N ASP A 87 -15.99 -14.09 11.79
CA ASP A 87 -17.29 -14.51 11.25
C ASP A 87 -17.86 -13.47 10.27
N ASP A 88 -17.69 -12.18 10.59
CA ASP A 88 -18.11 -11.09 9.69
C ASP A 88 -17.23 -11.06 8.43
N ILE A 89 -15.92 -11.26 8.61
CA ILE A 89 -14.96 -11.29 7.51
C ILE A 89 -15.22 -12.48 6.58
N ALA A 90 -15.67 -13.63 7.08
CA ALA A 90 -16.05 -14.76 6.25
C ALA A 90 -17.13 -14.38 5.21
N LEU A 91 -18.17 -13.66 5.64
CA LEU A 91 -19.20 -13.15 4.73
C LEU A 91 -18.64 -12.10 3.77
N ILE A 92 -17.82 -11.17 4.24
CA ILE A 92 -17.21 -10.14 3.38
C ILE A 92 -16.35 -10.77 2.29
N ARG A 93 -15.61 -11.83 2.59
CA ARG A 93 -14.85 -12.58 1.58
C ARG A 93 -15.75 -13.17 0.52
N GLU A 94 -16.85 -13.81 0.92
CA GLU A 94 -17.81 -14.37 -0.04
C GLU A 94 -18.35 -13.27 -0.96
N MET A 95 -18.66 -12.10 -0.40
CA MET A 95 -19.07 -10.93 -1.18
C MET A 95 -17.96 -10.41 -2.09
N ALA A 96 -16.69 -10.60 -1.71
CA ALA A 96 -15.49 -10.15 -2.42
C ALA A 96 -14.92 -11.15 -3.44
N GLY A 97 -15.64 -12.22 -3.75
CA GLY A 97 -15.28 -13.19 -4.79
C GLY A 97 -14.51 -14.42 -4.30
N ALA A 98 -14.39 -14.64 -2.98
CA ALA A 98 -13.75 -15.83 -2.44
C ALA A 98 -14.41 -16.37 -1.17
N ASP A 99 -14.57 -17.69 -1.05
CA ASP A 99 -14.98 -18.29 0.21
C ASP A 99 -13.83 -18.31 1.24
N VAL A 100 -14.09 -18.85 2.43
CA VAL A 100 -13.08 -18.98 3.49
C VAL A 100 -11.89 -19.88 3.11
N LYS A 101 -12.05 -20.79 2.14
CA LYS A 101 -10.98 -21.65 1.63
C LYS A 101 -10.24 -21.03 0.43
N GLY A 102 -10.72 -19.90 -0.08
CA GLY A 102 -10.17 -19.25 -1.27
C GLY A 102 -10.66 -19.88 -2.59
N ASN A 103 -11.81 -20.55 -2.58
CA ASN A 103 -12.52 -20.89 -3.80
C ASN A 103 -13.32 -19.69 -4.29
N GLU A 104 -13.48 -19.56 -5.60
CA GLU A 104 -14.21 -18.45 -6.21
C GLU A 104 -15.70 -18.45 -5.82
N THR A 105 -16.26 -17.26 -5.63
CA THR A 105 -17.70 -17.04 -5.40
C THR A 105 -18.24 -16.03 -6.42
N ASN A 106 -19.57 -15.90 -6.50
CA ASN A 106 -20.23 -14.91 -7.35
C ASN A 106 -20.16 -13.46 -6.81
N GLY A 107 -19.33 -13.22 -5.78
CA GLY A 107 -19.25 -11.94 -5.09
C GLY A 107 -18.70 -10.81 -5.96
N LYS A 108 -19.35 -9.63 -5.89
CA LYS A 108 -19.03 -8.43 -6.68
C LYS A 108 -18.50 -7.25 -5.84
N LEU A 109 -18.24 -7.45 -4.55
CA LEU A 109 -17.80 -6.39 -3.65
C LEU A 109 -16.47 -5.84 -4.12
N ALA A 110 -16.50 -4.61 -4.64
CA ALA A 110 -15.37 -3.92 -5.22
C ALA A 110 -14.75 -2.91 -4.25
N ASN A 111 -15.58 -2.25 -3.44
CA ASN A 111 -15.18 -1.19 -2.54
C ASN A 111 -15.58 -1.53 -1.10
N LEU A 112 -14.59 -1.73 -0.24
CA LEU A 112 -14.79 -2.02 1.17
C LEU A 112 -14.26 -0.88 2.04
N ASN A 113 -15.12 -0.28 2.84
CA ASN A 113 -14.76 0.78 3.77
C ASN A 113 -14.94 0.33 5.23
N LEU A 114 -13.80 0.11 5.90
CA LEU A 114 -13.69 -0.28 7.30
C LEU A 114 -13.15 0.84 8.19
N SER A 115 -13.13 2.10 7.72
CA SER A 115 -12.49 3.21 8.46
C SER A 115 -13.12 3.50 9.82
N ASN A 116 -14.35 3.03 10.05
CA ASN A 116 -15.13 3.18 11.29
C ASN A 116 -15.44 1.82 11.93
N ALA A 117 -14.80 0.74 11.46
CA ALA A 117 -14.88 -0.57 12.07
C ALA A 117 -13.69 -0.79 12.99
N ASN A 118 -13.82 -1.72 13.94
CA ASN A 118 -12.69 -2.23 14.72
C ASN A 118 -12.54 -3.73 14.48
N LEU A 119 -11.33 -4.17 14.17
CA LEU A 119 -11.02 -5.60 14.19
C LEU A 119 -10.82 -6.02 15.64
N VAL A 120 -11.67 -6.94 16.12
CA VAL A 120 -11.63 -7.43 17.49
C VAL A 120 -11.46 -8.95 17.53
N ASN A 121 -10.98 -9.46 18.66
CA ASN A 121 -10.85 -10.88 18.87
C ASN A 121 -12.21 -11.61 18.79
N GLY A 122 -12.23 -12.76 18.10
CA GLY A 122 -13.40 -13.64 18.02
C GLY A 122 -13.70 -14.16 16.62
N GLY A 123 -14.65 -15.07 16.49
CA GLY A 123 -14.99 -15.71 15.22
C GLY A 123 -13.84 -16.53 14.64
N ILE A 124 -14.13 -17.27 13.56
CA ILE A 124 -13.16 -18.17 12.93
C ILE A 124 -12.78 -17.65 11.55
N TYR A 125 -11.47 -17.61 11.28
CA TYR A 125 -10.93 -17.41 9.94
C TYR A 125 -10.03 -18.60 9.55
N TYR A 126 -9.67 -18.69 8.27
CA TYR A 126 -8.98 -19.84 7.71
C TYR A 126 -7.65 -19.43 7.08
N THR A 127 -6.59 -20.20 7.36
CA THR A 127 -5.21 -19.94 6.90
C THR A 127 -4.73 -20.94 5.85
N GLY A 128 -5.58 -21.24 4.86
CA GLY A 128 -5.30 -22.22 3.80
C GLY A 128 -5.28 -23.69 4.24
N ILE A 129 -4.92 -23.99 5.49
CA ILE A 129 -4.84 -25.34 6.05
C ILE A 129 -5.48 -25.49 7.43
N THR A 130 -5.59 -24.43 8.23
CA THR A 130 -6.16 -24.49 9.60
C THR A 130 -7.23 -23.43 9.82
N GLN A 131 -8.02 -23.62 10.88
CA GLN A 131 -8.95 -22.64 11.43
C GLN A 131 -8.28 -21.92 12.58
N GLU A 132 -8.45 -20.60 12.65
CA GLU A 132 -7.88 -19.75 13.70
C GLU A 132 -8.90 -18.75 14.21
N VAL A 133 -8.68 -18.26 15.43
CA VAL A 133 -9.51 -17.21 16.03
C VAL A 133 -8.89 -15.86 15.72
N SER A 134 -9.70 -14.94 15.24
CA SER A 134 -9.22 -13.63 14.83
C SER A 134 -8.68 -12.81 16.01
N SER A 135 -7.68 -11.95 15.81
CA SER A 135 -7.06 -11.09 16.83
C SER A 135 -7.50 -9.63 16.68
N SER A 136 -7.38 -8.82 17.73
CA SER A 136 -7.69 -7.39 17.63
C SER A 136 -6.58 -6.62 16.91
N ASN A 137 -6.93 -5.54 16.21
CA ASN A 137 -5.98 -4.55 15.63
C ASN A 137 -4.97 -5.09 14.60
N GLU A 138 -5.32 -6.14 13.86
CA GLU A 138 -4.44 -6.74 12.85
C GLU A 138 -5.24 -7.16 11.62
N LEU A 139 -4.69 -6.94 10.42
CA LEU A 139 -5.12 -7.66 9.22
C LEU A 139 -4.54 -9.07 9.31
N TRP A 140 -5.37 -10.06 9.62
CA TRP A 140 -4.90 -11.41 9.90
C TRP A 140 -4.27 -12.09 8.68
N GLN A 141 -3.61 -13.23 8.95
CA GLN A 141 -3.11 -14.07 7.89
C GLN A 141 -4.25 -14.47 6.94
N TYR A 142 -4.02 -14.42 5.63
CA TYR A 142 -5.02 -14.78 4.61
C TYR A 142 -6.35 -14.01 4.62
N MET A 143 -6.52 -12.93 5.41
CA MET A 143 -7.82 -12.28 5.65
C MET A 143 -8.66 -12.03 4.39
N PHE A 144 -8.06 -11.43 3.35
CA PHE A 144 -8.65 -11.17 2.03
C PHE A 144 -7.92 -11.93 0.91
N TYR A 145 -7.38 -13.12 1.21
CA TYR A 145 -6.74 -13.98 0.22
C TYR A 145 -7.70 -14.34 -0.91
N LYS A 146 -7.26 -14.16 -2.16
CA LYS A 146 -8.02 -14.43 -3.40
C LYS A 146 -9.33 -13.64 -3.54
N CYS A 147 -9.56 -12.60 -2.75
CA CYS A 147 -10.69 -11.69 -2.91
C CYS A 147 -10.53 -10.82 -4.18
N GLY A 148 -10.69 -11.46 -5.35
CA GLY A 148 -10.36 -10.90 -6.67
C GLY A 148 -11.30 -9.78 -7.12
N SER A 149 -12.49 -9.67 -6.52
CA SER A 149 -13.43 -8.58 -6.81
C SER A 149 -13.07 -7.29 -6.07
N LEU A 150 -12.37 -7.36 -4.93
CA LEU A 150 -11.98 -6.16 -4.16
C LEU A 150 -10.95 -5.34 -4.93
N THR A 151 -11.34 -4.15 -5.36
CA THR A 151 -10.47 -3.17 -6.05
C THR A 151 -9.96 -2.07 -5.11
N SER A 152 -10.71 -1.80 -4.03
CA SER A 152 -10.39 -0.77 -3.03
C SER A 152 -10.78 -1.22 -1.64
N ILE A 153 -9.88 -1.01 -0.68
CA ILE A 153 -10.10 -1.29 0.74
C ILE A 153 -9.59 -0.11 1.56
N VAL A 154 -10.44 0.47 2.39
CA VAL A 154 -10.06 1.45 3.41
C VAL A 154 -9.99 0.74 4.76
N LEU A 155 -8.79 0.72 5.35
CA LEU A 155 -8.53 0.00 6.59
C LEU A 155 -9.00 0.78 7.84
N PRO A 156 -9.24 0.09 8.97
CA PRO A 156 -9.40 0.74 10.27
C PRO A 156 -8.15 1.54 10.67
N ASN A 157 -8.34 2.60 11.46
CA ASN A 157 -7.24 3.48 11.89
C ASN A 157 -6.37 2.91 13.04
N ASN A 158 -6.77 1.78 13.63
CA ASN A 158 -6.13 1.20 14.83
C ASN A 158 -5.30 -0.05 14.56
N ILE A 159 -5.16 -0.47 13.30
CA ILE A 159 -4.38 -1.67 12.96
C ILE A 159 -2.88 -1.45 13.10
N ALA A 160 -2.14 -2.40 13.64
CA ALA A 160 -0.68 -2.31 13.76
C ALA A 160 0.06 -3.26 12.81
N HIS A 161 -0.63 -4.29 12.29
CA HIS A 161 0.02 -5.39 11.59
C HIS A 161 -0.79 -5.78 10.34
N ILE A 162 -0.08 -6.08 9.25
CA ILE A 162 -0.61 -6.77 8.07
C ILE A 162 0.02 -8.16 8.04
N GLY A 163 -0.79 -9.19 8.21
CA GLY A 163 -0.38 -10.59 8.28
C GLY A 163 0.11 -11.15 6.94
N ALA A 164 0.72 -12.33 7.00
CA ALA A 164 1.16 -13.00 5.79
C ALA A 164 -0.03 -13.36 4.90
N PHE A 165 0.13 -13.22 3.59
CA PHE A 165 -0.92 -13.47 2.59
C PHE A 165 -2.22 -12.65 2.73
N ALA A 166 -2.27 -11.63 3.60
CA ALA A 166 -3.51 -10.96 4.00
C ALA A 166 -4.31 -10.41 2.80
N LEU A 167 -3.65 -9.98 1.73
CA LEU A 167 -4.25 -9.43 0.51
C LEU A 167 -3.76 -10.14 -0.76
N SER A 168 -3.11 -11.32 -0.67
CA SER A 168 -2.59 -11.98 -1.87
C SER A 168 -3.72 -12.34 -2.84
N TYR A 169 -3.46 -12.20 -4.14
CA TYR A 169 -4.42 -12.45 -5.21
C TYR A 169 -5.70 -11.61 -5.12
N SER A 170 -5.70 -10.51 -4.37
CA SER A 170 -6.80 -9.56 -4.40
C SER A 170 -6.78 -8.70 -5.68
N GLY A 171 -7.93 -8.12 -6.01
CA GLY A 171 -8.11 -7.26 -7.18
C GLY A 171 -7.66 -5.81 -7.02
N ILE A 172 -6.98 -5.49 -5.91
CA ILE A 172 -6.69 -4.09 -5.52
C ILE A 172 -5.87 -3.37 -6.60
N THR A 173 -6.27 -2.14 -6.91
CA THR A 173 -5.62 -1.30 -7.94
C THR A 173 -4.67 -0.28 -7.33
N SER A 174 -4.98 0.17 -6.12
CA SER A 174 -4.09 0.96 -5.28
C SER A 174 -4.28 0.60 -3.82
N PHE A 175 -3.24 0.84 -3.01
CA PHE A 175 -3.33 0.59 -1.59
C PHE A 175 -2.55 1.62 -0.78
N THR A 176 -3.12 2.07 0.33
CA THR A 176 -2.43 2.93 1.29
C THR A 176 -2.20 2.12 2.56
N ILE A 177 -0.93 1.85 2.87
CA ILE A 177 -0.52 1.33 4.17
C ILE A 177 -0.59 2.51 5.15
N PRO A 178 -1.49 2.48 6.16
CA PRO A 178 -1.63 3.60 7.10
C PRO A 178 -0.37 3.81 7.95
N ASN A 179 -0.27 5.02 8.53
CA ASN A 179 0.85 5.42 9.37
C ASN A 179 0.98 4.64 10.69
N ASN A 180 0.00 3.84 11.07
CA ASN A 180 -0.02 3.01 12.27
C ASN A 180 0.51 1.58 12.04
N ILE A 181 0.75 1.16 10.80
CA ILE A 181 1.28 -0.17 10.49
C ILE A 181 2.76 -0.26 10.81
N GLN A 182 3.10 -1.21 11.69
CA GLN A 182 4.45 -1.53 12.13
C GLN A 182 5.04 -2.72 11.39
N THR A 183 4.24 -3.74 11.05
CA THR A 183 4.75 -4.95 10.40
C THR A 183 3.92 -5.40 9.19
N ILE A 184 4.60 -5.89 8.15
CA ILE A 184 3.99 -6.50 6.96
C ILE A 184 4.57 -7.91 6.76
N GLY A 185 3.69 -8.91 6.77
CA GLY A 185 4.03 -10.33 6.68
C GLY A 185 4.38 -10.80 5.26
N ASN A 186 4.88 -12.04 5.18
CA ASN A 186 5.28 -12.68 3.92
C ASN A 186 4.14 -12.66 2.90
N GLU A 187 4.47 -12.32 1.65
CA GLU A 187 3.54 -12.40 0.52
C GLU A 187 2.24 -11.60 0.72
N ALA A 188 2.21 -10.61 1.61
CA ALA A 188 1.00 -9.88 1.99
C ALA A 188 0.18 -9.37 0.79
N PHE A 189 0.83 -8.92 -0.27
CA PHE A 189 0.22 -8.44 -1.52
C PHE A 189 0.59 -9.33 -2.73
N LYS A 190 1.02 -10.58 -2.51
CA LYS A 190 1.47 -11.45 -3.61
C LYS A 190 0.43 -11.59 -4.71
N ASN A 191 0.85 -11.50 -5.96
CA ASN A 191 0.00 -11.61 -7.14
C ASN A 191 -1.23 -10.67 -7.13
N CYS A 192 -1.12 -9.51 -6.49
CA CYS A 192 -2.06 -8.39 -6.74
C CYS A 192 -1.74 -7.80 -8.12
N THR A 193 -2.07 -8.54 -9.19
CA THR A 193 -1.63 -8.22 -10.54
C THR A 193 -2.21 -6.93 -11.08
N LYS A 194 -3.30 -6.41 -10.50
CA LYS A 194 -3.90 -5.11 -10.83
C LYS A 194 -3.34 -3.93 -10.03
N LEU A 195 -2.49 -4.18 -9.02
CA LEU A 195 -1.97 -3.12 -8.15
C LEU A 195 -0.99 -2.23 -8.92
N GLU A 196 -1.39 -1.00 -9.21
CA GLU A 196 -0.58 -0.04 -9.95
C GLU A 196 0.20 0.89 -9.02
N SER A 197 -0.33 1.16 -7.83
CA SER A 197 0.35 2.02 -6.86
C SER A 197 0.14 1.64 -5.40
N ILE A 198 1.21 1.75 -4.62
CA ILE A 198 1.16 1.58 -3.18
C ILE A 198 1.74 2.81 -2.47
N VAL A 199 1.04 3.27 -1.45
CA VAL A 199 1.52 4.27 -0.50
C VAL A 199 1.94 3.57 0.76
N ILE A 200 3.15 3.84 1.20
CA ILE A 200 3.75 3.22 2.37
C ILE A 200 3.69 4.23 3.51
N GLY A 201 3.04 3.82 4.61
CA GLY A 201 2.93 4.58 5.83
C GLY A 201 4.26 4.74 6.55
N ASN A 202 4.24 5.68 7.49
CA ASN A 202 5.44 6.25 8.06
C ASN A 202 5.90 5.55 9.37
N SER A 203 5.29 4.44 9.81
CA SER A 203 5.68 3.73 11.05
C SER A 203 6.10 2.28 10.84
N ILE A 204 6.40 1.88 9.60
CA ILE A 204 6.81 0.50 9.32
C ILE A 204 8.16 0.22 9.96
N VAL A 205 8.17 -0.74 10.87
CA VAL A 205 9.35 -1.29 11.55
C VAL A 205 9.91 -2.47 10.77
N SER A 206 9.04 -3.32 10.20
CA SER A 206 9.46 -4.53 9.47
C SER A 206 8.52 -4.88 8.31
N ALA A 207 9.07 -5.34 7.19
CA ALA A 207 8.30 -5.84 6.06
C ALA A 207 9.00 -7.03 5.41
N ALA A 208 8.22 -8.03 5.00
CA ALA A 208 8.73 -9.27 4.45
C ALA A 208 9.26 -9.17 3.02
N GLU A 209 10.27 -10.00 2.72
CA GLU A 209 11.07 -9.99 1.49
C GLU A 209 10.26 -10.07 0.19
N ASN A 210 9.16 -10.80 0.24
CA ASN A 210 8.32 -11.12 -0.90
C ASN A 210 6.93 -10.47 -0.81
N MET A 211 6.75 -9.41 0.00
CA MET A 211 5.42 -8.85 0.25
C MET A 211 4.68 -8.37 -1.00
N LEU A 212 5.40 -7.97 -2.06
CA LEU A 212 4.85 -7.51 -3.35
C LEU A 212 5.16 -8.47 -4.52
N ASP A 213 5.54 -9.72 -4.24
CA ASP A 213 5.87 -10.71 -5.28
C ASP A 213 4.74 -10.86 -6.31
N GLY A 214 5.04 -10.89 -7.61
CA GLY A 214 4.02 -11.00 -8.66
C GLY A 214 3.08 -9.79 -8.83
N CYS A 215 3.34 -8.64 -8.21
CA CYS A 215 2.65 -7.37 -8.50
C CYS A 215 3.12 -6.77 -9.85
N ILE A 216 2.82 -7.45 -10.95
CA ILE A 216 3.41 -7.19 -12.27
C ILE A 216 3.07 -5.80 -12.87
N ASN A 217 1.99 -5.16 -12.43
CA ASN A 217 1.57 -3.83 -12.91
C ASN A 217 1.94 -2.69 -11.95
N LEU A 218 2.73 -2.95 -10.89
CA LEU A 218 3.11 -1.93 -9.92
C LEU A 218 4.04 -0.91 -10.57
N LYS A 219 3.53 0.30 -10.80
CA LYS A 219 4.23 1.41 -11.45
C LYS A 219 4.75 2.45 -10.45
N LYS A 220 4.10 2.58 -9.29
CA LYS A 220 4.37 3.67 -8.34
C LYS A 220 4.37 3.20 -6.89
N ILE A 221 5.52 3.36 -6.23
CA ILE A 221 5.63 3.28 -4.77
C ILE A 221 5.90 4.69 -4.25
N ARG A 222 5.11 5.13 -3.27
CA ARG A 222 5.21 6.46 -2.64
C ARG A 222 5.21 6.30 -1.13
N MET A 223 5.89 7.19 -0.42
CA MET A 223 5.85 7.24 1.04
C MET A 223 4.85 8.31 1.47
N LEU A 224 4.10 8.09 2.56
CA LEU A 224 3.39 9.17 3.26
C LEU A 224 4.46 10.09 3.88
N SER A 225 4.76 11.20 3.22
CA SER A 225 5.79 12.14 3.64
C SER A 225 5.24 13.15 4.64
N ASP A 226 5.66 13.06 5.89
CA ASP A 226 5.49 14.11 6.91
C ASP A 226 6.83 14.60 7.48
N ASN A 227 7.91 14.53 6.70
CA ASN A 227 9.30 14.81 7.12
C ASN A 227 9.93 13.78 8.07
N SER A 228 9.28 12.63 8.28
CA SER A 228 9.79 11.56 9.14
C SER A 228 11.12 10.96 8.63
N THR A 229 12.01 10.66 9.58
CA THR A 229 13.34 10.08 9.38
C THR A 229 13.34 8.64 9.88
N TYR A 230 13.85 7.70 9.07
CA TYR A 230 13.99 6.28 9.43
C TYR A 230 15.44 5.90 9.50
N THR A 231 15.83 5.10 10.49
CA THR A 231 17.15 4.45 10.48
C THR A 231 16.96 2.98 10.13
N ILE A 232 17.45 2.59 8.96
CA ILE A 232 17.52 1.22 8.48
C ILE A 232 19.01 0.91 8.45
N GLU A 233 19.50 0.06 9.36
CA GLU A 233 20.82 -0.56 9.19
C GLU A 233 22.02 0.39 9.31
N GLY A 234 21.90 1.40 10.17
CA GLY A 234 22.87 2.49 10.19
C GLY A 234 22.84 3.31 8.89
N LYS A 235 21.72 3.31 8.16
CA LYS A 235 21.44 4.24 7.06
C LYS A 235 20.17 4.98 7.36
N ILE A 236 20.12 6.23 6.97
CA ILE A 236 18.99 7.09 7.30
C ILE A 236 18.17 7.37 6.06
N PHE A 237 16.90 6.99 6.04
CA PHE A 237 15.97 7.38 5.00
C PHE A 237 15.18 8.61 5.44
N GLN A 238 15.26 9.70 4.67
CA GLN A 238 14.55 10.94 4.96
C GLN A 238 14.18 11.63 3.65
N ASN A 239 12.92 12.07 3.52
CA ASN A 239 12.41 12.84 2.38
C ASN A 239 12.73 12.22 1.01
N GLY A 240 12.62 10.89 0.90
CA GLY A 240 12.90 10.17 -0.34
C GLY A 240 14.38 9.86 -0.58
N MET A 241 15.28 10.30 0.30
CA MET A 241 16.73 10.11 0.19
C MET A 241 17.23 9.12 1.22
N LEU A 242 18.18 8.28 0.81
CA LEU A 242 18.93 7.37 1.64
C LEU A 242 20.31 7.98 1.95
N PHE A 243 20.62 8.12 3.22
CA PHE A 243 21.88 8.61 3.76
C PHE A 243 22.62 7.51 4.52
N ASN A 244 23.92 7.69 4.79
CA ASN A 244 24.63 6.89 5.80
C ASN A 244 24.23 7.28 7.24
N GLU A 245 24.76 6.57 8.23
CA GLU A 245 24.38 6.72 9.65
C GLU A 245 24.59 8.13 10.20
N SER A 246 25.63 8.81 9.74
CA SER A 246 25.99 10.16 10.16
C SER A 246 25.31 11.25 9.35
N LYS A 247 24.47 10.91 8.37
CA LYS A 247 23.97 11.80 7.30
C LYS A 247 25.06 12.57 6.54
N SER A 248 26.32 12.11 6.60
CA SER A 248 27.43 12.73 5.88
C SER A 248 27.52 12.28 4.41
N GLU A 249 26.83 11.23 4.01
CA GLU A 249 26.74 10.77 2.63
C GLU A 249 25.28 10.58 2.23
N LEU A 250 24.84 11.24 1.15
CA LEU A 250 23.61 10.91 0.43
C LEU A 250 23.92 9.77 -0.52
N ILE A 251 23.53 8.56 -0.13
CA ILE A 251 23.82 7.31 -0.84
C ILE A 251 22.95 7.20 -2.09
N ARG A 252 21.65 7.50 -2.00
CA ARG A 252 20.69 7.31 -3.09
C ARG A 252 19.43 8.16 -2.93
N CYS A 253 18.95 8.73 -4.02
CA CYS A 253 17.59 9.21 -4.20
C CYS A 253 16.70 8.04 -4.58
N CYS A 254 15.76 7.70 -3.71
CA CYS A 254 14.79 6.63 -3.95
C CYS A 254 13.47 7.18 -4.48
N TYR A 255 13.14 8.43 -4.14
CA TYR A 255 11.95 9.14 -4.57
C TYR A 255 12.17 10.66 -4.47
N LEU A 256 11.67 11.45 -5.43
CA LEU A 256 11.56 12.90 -5.27
C LEU A 256 10.08 13.27 -5.14
N GLY A 257 9.73 13.95 -4.05
CA GLY A 257 8.40 14.55 -3.90
C GLY A 257 8.24 15.88 -4.63
N SER A 258 9.32 16.41 -5.22
CA SER A 258 9.41 17.72 -5.86
C SER A 258 10.42 17.65 -7.01
N SER A 259 10.24 18.48 -8.04
CA SER A 259 11.23 18.60 -9.12
C SER A 259 12.52 19.28 -8.68
N ASN A 260 12.52 19.96 -7.53
CA ASN A 260 13.68 20.64 -6.97
C ASN A 260 14.10 19.99 -5.65
N TYR A 261 15.39 19.69 -5.50
CA TYR A 261 15.95 19.10 -4.27
C TYR A 261 17.10 19.94 -3.69
N ILE A 262 17.11 20.10 -2.38
CA ILE A 262 18.19 20.75 -1.64
C ILE A 262 18.90 19.68 -0.83
N VAL A 263 20.18 19.44 -1.12
CA VAL A 263 21.01 18.56 -0.30
C VAL A 263 21.21 19.23 1.06
N PRO A 264 20.79 18.59 2.18
CA PRO A 264 20.81 19.24 3.48
C PRO A 264 22.23 19.52 3.98
N ASN A 265 22.37 20.49 4.89
CA ASN A 265 23.62 20.75 5.59
C ASN A 265 24.08 19.49 6.35
N GLY A 266 25.39 19.31 6.50
CA GLY A 266 26.03 18.13 7.08
C GLY A 266 26.37 17.04 6.08
N VAL A 267 25.72 16.99 4.91
CA VAL A 267 26.08 16.04 3.83
C VAL A 267 27.40 16.47 3.20
N LYS A 268 28.42 15.63 3.30
CA LYS A 268 29.75 15.83 2.72
C LYS A 268 29.91 15.20 1.36
N LYS A 269 29.19 14.10 1.08
CA LYS A 269 29.29 13.34 -0.14
C LYS A 269 27.93 13.03 -0.73
N VAL A 270 27.79 13.18 -2.05
CA VAL A 270 26.74 12.52 -2.83
C VAL A 270 27.33 11.28 -3.47
N GLY A 271 26.74 10.11 -3.22
CA GLY A 271 27.27 8.81 -3.61
C GLY A 271 27.24 8.57 -5.13
N ASP A 272 27.94 7.52 -5.55
CA ASP A 272 27.89 7.06 -6.94
C ASP A 272 26.45 6.67 -7.31
N TYR A 273 26.01 7.04 -8.51
CA TYR A 273 24.66 6.79 -9.03
C TYR A 273 23.51 7.33 -8.17
N ALA A 274 23.76 8.24 -7.22
CA ALA A 274 22.78 8.62 -6.21
C ALA A 274 21.42 9.07 -6.79
N PHE A 275 21.39 9.85 -7.85
CA PHE A 275 20.20 10.35 -8.55
C PHE A 275 20.00 9.72 -9.93
N THR A 276 20.49 8.50 -10.16
CA THR A 276 20.34 7.85 -11.47
C THR A 276 18.87 7.67 -11.84
N GLY A 277 18.48 8.05 -13.07
CA GLY A 277 17.11 7.92 -13.58
C GLY A 277 16.09 8.87 -12.96
N CYS A 278 16.54 9.89 -12.21
CA CYS A 278 15.64 10.89 -11.61
C CYS A 278 15.12 11.88 -12.67
N ASN A 279 14.24 11.40 -13.55
CA ASN A 279 13.70 12.13 -14.70
C ASN A 279 12.83 13.35 -14.36
N GLN A 280 12.37 13.42 -13.12
CA GLN A 280 11.58 14.54 -12.59
C GLN A 280 12.44 15.63 -11.93
N LEU A 281 13.75 15.42 -11.77
CA LEU A 281 14.65 16.38 -11.12
C LEU A 281 15.01 17.52 -12.10
N GLU A 282 14.42 18.69 -11.90
CA GLU A 282 14.71 19.92 -12.63
C GLU A 282 15.93 20.66 -12.07
N SER A 283 16.09 20.71 -10.74
CA SER A 283 17.27 21.32 -10.12
C SER A 283 17.69 20.65 -8.81
N ILE A 284 19.00 20.71 -8.55
CA ILE A 284 19.60 20.30 -7.28
C ILE A 284 20.48 21.41 -6.73
N THR A 285 20.29 21.76 -5.47
CA THR A 285 21.14 22.71 -4.73
C THR A 285 21.99 21.94 -3.74
N PHE A 286 23.31 22.10 -3.82
CA PHE A 286 24.24 21.54 -2.83
C PHE A 286 24.47 22.55 -1.71
N SER A 287 24.52 22.09 -0.47
CA SER A 287 25.05 22.88 0.64
C SER A 287 26.57 23.04 0.51
N ASP A 288 27.13 24.05 1.18
CA ASP A 288 28.59 24.31 1.20
C ASP A 288 29.39 23.15 1.83
N ASP A 289 28.71 22.25 2.53
CA ASP A 289 29.28 21.06 3.15
C ASP A 289 29.68 19.97 2.13
N VAL A 290 29.07 19.97 0.93
CA VAL A 290 29.28 18.92 -0.07
C VAL A 290 30.64 19.11 -0.74
N ILE A 291 31.58 18.20 -0.44
CA ILE A 291 32.94 18.22 -0.97
C ILE A 291 33.16 17.17 -2.08
N MET A 292 32.22 16.22 -2.26
CA MET A 292 32.35 15.14 -3.22
C MET A 292 31.01 14.77 -3.86
N VAL A 293 31.01 14.63 -5.18
CA VAL A 293 29.89 14.07 -5.95
C VAL A 293 30.39 12.82 -6.69
N GLY A 294 29.74 11.70 -6.43
CA GLY A 294 30.12 10.39 -6.92
C GLY A 294 29.96 10.24 -8.44
N LYS A 295 30.63 9.23 -8.99
CA LYS A 295 30.56 8.90 -10.41
C LYS A 295 29.14 8.58 -10.80
N TYR A 296 28.72 9.09 -11.96
CA TYR A 296 27.39 8.84 -12.52
C TYR A 296 26.23 9.23 -11.60
N ALA A 297 26.44 10.09 -10.60
CA ALA A 297 25.42 10.48 -9.65
C ALA A 297 24.11 10.94 -10.31
N PHE A 298 24.13 11.47 -11.54
CA PHE A 298 22.94 11.94 -12.27
C PHE A 298 22.76 11.24 -13.63
N GLN A 299 23.22 9.99 -13.76
CA GLN A 299 23.06 9.26 -15.02
C GLN A 299 21.57 9.12 -15.38
N ASN A 300 21.22 9.28 -16.65
CA ASN A 300 19.86 9.11 -17.17
C ASN A 300 18.78 10.04 -16.57
N CYS A 301 19.11 11.24 -16.08
CA CYS A 301 18.11 12.27 -15.80
C CYS A 301 17.74 13.05 -17.09
N ILE A 302 16.47 13.41 -17.29
CA ILE A 302 15.96 14.05 -18.51
C ILE A 302 16.05 15.60 -18.40
N TYR A 303 17.08 16.20 -19.02
CA TYR A 303 17.25 17.63 -19.42
C TYR A 303 17.47 18.70 -18.31
N ASN A 304 17.96 19.94 -18.56
CA ASN A 304 18.94 20.59 -19.46
C ASN A 304 19.05 22.07 -18.99
N HIS A 305 20.23 22.69 -19.12
CA HIS A 305 20.53 24.14 -19.04
C HIS A 305 20.66 24.91 -17.69
N ARG A 306 21.90 25.39 -17.48
CA ARG A 306 22.44 26.44 -16.58
C ARG A 306 22.26 26.14 -15.10
N THR A 307 23.35 26.13 -14.32
CA THR A 307 23.64 27.34 -13.55
C THR A 307 25.14 27.62 -13.34
N THR A 308 25.44 28.91 -13.45
CA THR A 308 26.62 29.59 -12.95
C THR A 308 26.85 29.27 -11.48
N LYS A 309 28.01 28.71 -11.16
CA LYS A 309 28.47 28.72 -9.77
C LYS A 309 28.98 30.14 -9.47
N THR A 310 28.98 30.54 -8.21
CA THR A 310 30.23 31.13 -7.71
C THR A 310 31.32 30.03 -7.82
N ASN A 311 31.82 29.84 -9.05
CA ASN A 311 32.92 29.03 -9.65
C ASN A 311 33.03 27.48 -9.56
N GLN A 312 32.55 26.74 -10.60
CA GLN A 312 32.35 25.25 -10.85
C GLN A 312 30.87 24.76 -10.97
N LYS A 313 30.41 24.74 -12.21
CA LYS A 313 29.29 23.93 -12.69
C LYS A 313 29.60 22.44 -12.56
N TYR A 314 28.64 21.63 -12.14
CA TYR A 314 28.49 20.25 -12.62
C TYR A 314 27.01 20.08 -13.00
N PRO A 315 26.69 19.63 -14.23
CA PRO A 315 27.17 18.33 -14.72
C PRO A 315 27.81 18.38 -16.11
N SER A 316 29.07 17.96 -16.16
CA SER A 316 29.54 16.99 -17.13
C SER A 316 30.53 16.12 -16.36
N VAL A 317 30.07 14.97 -15.87
CA VAL A 317 30.94 14.04 -15.16
C VAL A 317 31.84 13.37 -16.20
N ASN A 318 33.13 13.59 -16.09
CA ASN A 318 34.10 12.53 -16.29
C ASN A 318 35.27 12.74 -15.32
N LEU A 319 35.24 11.92 -14.27
CA LEU A 319 36.28 11.63 -13.27
C LEU A 319 36.95 12.83 -12.60
#